data_AF-A0AAD9J7K7-F1
#
_entry.id   AF-A0AAD9J7K7-F1
#
_cell.length_a   1.000
_cell.length_b   1.000
_cell.length_c   1.000
_cell.angle_alpha   90.00
_cell.angle_beta   90.00
_cell.angle_gamma   90.00
#
_symmetry.space_group_name_H-M   'P 1'
#
loop_
_entity.id
_entity.type
_entity.pdbx_description
1 polymer ?
#
loop_
_entity_poly.entity_id
_entity_poly.type
_entity_poly.pdbx_seq_one_letter_code
_entity_poly.pdbx_strand_id
1 'polypeptide(L)'
;MHLFGGKFCQHPYENRPCTCSEKANPDLKCRCERKNFDTLLWSLVTVFQILTQEDWNEVLYNGMSKTSAWAALYFIALMTFGNYVLFNLLVAILVEGFSSEVCYPA
;
A
#
# COMPACT_ATOMS: atom_id res chain seq x y z
N MET A 1 5.02 10.21 0.40
CA MET A 1 3.68 10.63 0.88
C MET A 1 3.11 11.82 0.09
N HIS A 2 3.83 12.46 -0.84
CA HIS A 2 3.33 13.64 -1.56
C HIS A 2 2.07 13.43 -2.44
N LEU A 3 1.81 12.20 -2.92
CA LEU A 3 0.63 11.94 -3.76
C LEU A 3 -0.65 11.66 -2.94
N PHE A 4 -0.50 10.98 -1.80
CA PHE A 4 -1.57 10.35 -1.02
C PHE A 4 -1.57 10.70 0.48
N GLY A 5 -0.54 11.40 0.95
CA GLY A 5 -0.31 11.69 2.36
C GLY A 5 -1.39 12.59 2.93
N GLY A 6 -1.99 12.13 4.02
CA GLY A 6 -3.01 12.83 4.77
C GLY A 6 -4.40 12.83 4.14
N LYS A 7 -4.57 12.31 2.91
CA LYS A 7 -5.85 12.31 2.18
C LYS A 7 -6.77 11.15 2.58
N PHE A 8 -6.24 10.14 3.25
CA PHE A 8 -6.98 8.99 3.78
C PHE A 8 -7.57 9.24 5.18
N CYS A 9 -7.62 10.51 5.60
CA CYS A 9 -8.21 10.94 6.87
C CYS A 9 -9.53 11.68 6.63
N GLN A 10 -10.58 11.27 7.33
CA GLN A 10 -11.92 11.87 7.26
C GLN A 10 -12.30 12.51 8.59
N HIS A 11 -13.14 13.54 8.48
CA HIS A 11 -13.73 14.20 9.63
C HIS A 11 -14.77 13.26 10.28
N PRO A 12 -14.80 13.16 11.63
CA PRO A 12 -15.60 12.15 12.32
C PRO A 12 -17.12 12.38 12.24
N TYR A 13 -17.56 13.63 12.01
CA TYR A 13 -18.99 14.02 12.00
C TYR A 13 -19.48 14.50 10.63
N GLU A 14 -18.57 14.80 9.72
CA GLU A 14 -18.88 15.24 8.37
C GLU A 14 -18.07 14.33 7.45
N ASN A 15 -18.68 13.68 6.46
CA ASN A 15 -17.98 12.75 5.54
C ASN A 15 -17.07 13.50 4.53
N ARG A 16 -16.29 14.45 5.04
CA ARG A 16 -15.35 15.31 4.31
C ARG A 16 -13.91 15.00 4.74
N PRO A 17 -12.90 15.29 3.91
CA PRO A 17 -11.51 15.20 4.34
C PRO A 17 -11.20 16.22 5.44
N CYS A 18 -10.39 15.83 6.42
CA CYS A 18 -9.91 16.76 7.44
C CYS A 18 -8.93 17.79 6.86
N THR A 19 -9.11 19.06 7.23
CA THR A 19 -8.16 20.13 6.90
C THR A 19 -6.92 20.08 7.80
N CYS A 20 -5.82 20.73 7.38
CA CYS A 20 -4.58 20.76 8.16
C CYS A 20 -4.74 21.46 9.52
N SER A 21 -5.60 22.48 9.59
CA SER A 21 -5.94 23.17 10.85
C SER A 21 -6.71 22.26 11.81
N GLU A 22 -7.61 21.43 11.30
CA GLU A 22 -8.37 20.45 12.10
C GLU A 22 -7.47 19.31 12.61
N LYS A 23 -6.49 18.84 11.80
CA LYS A 23 -5.53 17.81 12.25
C LYS A 23 -4.63 18.26 13.39
N ALA A 24 -4.38 19.57 13.52
CA ALA A 24 -3.58 20.14 14.60
C ALA A 24 -4.40 20.41 15.88
N ASN A 25 -5.74 20.32 15.79
CA ASN A 25 -6.61 20.57 16.92
C ASN A 25 -6.70 19.31 17.83
N PRO A 26 -6.31 19.39 19.11
CA PRO A 26 -6.39 18.26 20.04
C PRO A 26 -7.83 17.82 20.35
N ASP A 27 -8.82 18.71 20.24
CA ASP A 27 -10.23 18.41 20.54
C ASP A 27 -10.94 17.67 19.40
N LEU A 28 -10.40 17.73 18.18
CA LEU A 28 -11.00 17.13 16.98
C LEU A 28 -10.15 15.99 16.44
N LYS A 29 -10.52 14.76 16.80
CA LYS A 29 -9.81 13.56 16.34
C LYS A 29 -10.27 13.11 14.95
N CYS A 30 -9.51 13.48 13.93
CA CYS A 30 -9.68 12.94 12.57
C CYS A 30 -9.49 11.42 12.54
N ARG A 31 -10.37 10.70 11.85
CA ARG A 31 -10.25 9.25 11.67
C ARG A 31 -9.52 8.96 10.36
N CYS A 32 -8.35 8.36 10.45
CA CYS A 32 -7.59 7.91 9.29
C CYS A 32 -7.81 6.41 9.07
N GLU A 33 -7.88 6.01 7.80
CA GLU A 33 -7.96 4.60 7.45
C GLU A 33 -6.66 3.87 7.83
N ARG A 34 -6.78 2.58 8.15
CA ARG A 34 -5.63 1.73 8.48
C ARG A 34 -4.63 1.65 7.33
N LYS A 35 -5.14 1.69 6.09
CA LYS A 35 -4.41 1.64 4.82
C LYS A 35 -4.01 3.05 4.38
N ASN A 36 -3.21 3.74 5.20
CA ASN A 36 -2.80 5.12 4.96
C ASN A 36 -1.39 5.23 4.36
N PHE A 37 -1.14 6.34 3.68
CA PHE A 37 0.16 6.72 3.14
C PHE A 37 0.77 7.90 3.91
N ASP A 38 0.53 7.95 5.23
CA ASP A 38 0.88 9.09 6.09
C ASP A 38 2.28 8.96 6.71
N THR A 39 2.83 7.75 6.77
CA THR A 39 4.21 7.50 7.18
C THR A 39 4.85 6.45 6.27
N LEU A 40 6.19 6.37 6.24
CA LEU A 40 6.89 5.43 5.34
C LEU A 40 6.56 3.99 5.74
N LEU A 41 6.57 3.71 7.05
CA LEU A 41 6.21 2.41 7.60
C LEU A 41 4.78 2.01 7.23
N TRP A 42 3.80 2.89 7.42
CA TRP A 42 2.42 2.60 7.04
C TRP A 42 2.23 2.45 5.53
N SER A 43 2.95 3.22 4.72
CA SER A 43 2.92 3.06 3.26
C SER A 43 3.51 1.72 2.80
N LEU A 44 4.57 1.23 3.45
CA LEU A 44 5.16 -0.07 3.16
C LEU A 44 4.20 -1.21 3.54
N VAL A 45 3.55 -1.12 4.70
CA VAL A 45 2.53 -2.10 5.11
C VAL A 45 1.35 -2.11 4.13
N THR A 46 0.90 -0.93 3.69
CA THR A 46 -0.20 -0.83 2.72
C THR A 46 0.20 -1.40 1.35
N VAL A 47 1.44 -1.14 0.89
CA VAL A 47 1.97 -1.73 -0.34
C VAL A 47 2.10 -3.24 -0.21
N PHE A 48 2.59 -3.74 0.92
CA PHE A 48 2.65 -5.18 1.19
C PHE A 48 1.25 -5.82 1.10
N GLN A 49 0.24 -5.21 1.72
CA GLN A 49 -1.14 -5.68 1.65
C GLN A 49 -1.69 -5.73 0.21
N ILE A 50 -1.37 -4.74 -0.61
CA ILE A 50 -1.73 -4.73 -2.04
C ILE A 50 -1.03 -5.87 -2.80
N LEU A 51 0.26 -6.11 -2.52
CA LEU A 51 1.02 -7.18 -3.17
C LEU A 51 0.52 -8.57 -2.78
N THR A 52 0.05 -8.76 -1.55
CA THR A 52 -0.62 -10.01 -1.13
C THR A 52 -2.03 -10.18 -1.70
N GLN A 53 -2.49 -9.23 -2.53
CA GLN A 53 -3.84 -9.22 -3.12
C GLN A 53 -4.98 -9.22 -2.09
N GLU A 54 -4.72 -8.72 -0.88
CA GLU A 54 -5.74 -8.61 0.16
C GLU A 54 -6.37 -7.22 0.10
N ASP A 55 -7.69 -7.15 -0.07
CA ASP A 55 -8.47 -5.90 -0.12
C ASP A 55 -7.88 -4.76 -1.00
N TRP A 56 -7.11 -5.12 -2.04
CA TRP A 56 -6.46 -4.16 -2.94
C TRP A 56 -7.48 -3.28 -3.67
N ASN A 57 -8.67 -3.82 -3.95
CA ASN A 57 -9.78 -3.09 -4.56
C ASN A 57 -10.24 -1.92 -3.70
N GLU A 58 -10.37 -2.12 -2.39
CA GLU A 58 -10.78 -1.05 -1.47
C GLU A 58 -9.75 0.08 -1.46
N VAL A 59 -8.46 -0.26 -1.41
CA VAL A 59 -7.37 0.73 -1.47
C VAL A 59 -7.36 1.48 -2.80
N LEU A 60 -7.61 0.78 -3.92
CA LEU A 60 -7.73 1.36 -5.24
C LEU A 60 -8.88 2.38 -5.29
N TYR A 61 -10.08 1.96 -4.87
CA TYR A 61 -11.27 2.82 -4.89
C TYR A 61 -11.11 4.02 -3.95
N ASN A 62 -10.55 3.82 -2.76
CA ASN A 62 -10.26 4.90 -1.82
C ASN A 62 -9.20 5.84 -2.40
N GLY A 63 -8.14 5.30 -3.02
CA GLY A 63 -7.16 6.09 -3.74
C GLY A 63 -7.79 6.96 -4.84
N MET A 64 -8.62 6.36 -5.70
CA MET A 64 -9.29 7.07 -6.80
C MET A 64 -10.23 8.17 -6.30
N SER A 65 -11.02 7.90 -5.25
CA SER A 65 -11.96 8.87 -4.69
C SER A 65 -11.26 10.06 -4.01
N LYS A 66 -10.07 9.84 -3.44
CA LYS A 66 -9.32 10.87 -2.70
C LYS A 66 -8.30 11.63 -3.56
N THR A 67 -7.92 11.13 -4.74
CA THR A 67 -6.98 11.81 -5.65
C THR A 67 -7.56 12.05 -7.03
N SER A 68 -7.64 11.03 -7.87
CA SER A 68 -8.19 11.08 -9.22
C SER A 68 -8.37 9.67 -9.78
N ALA A 69 -9.21 9.51 -10.79
CA ALA A 69 -9.39 8.23 -11.49
C ALA A 69 -8.07 7.69 -12.09
N TRP A 70 -7.14 8.57 -12.47
CA TRP A 70 -5.83 8.21 -13.01
C TRP A 70 -4.92 7.52 -11.99
N ALA A 71 -5.20 7.65 -10.69
CA ALA A 71 -4.48 6.93 -9.65
C ALA A 71 -4.64 5.41 -9.78
N ALA A 72 -5.71 4.92 -10.43
CA ALA A 72 -5.89 3.49 -10.67
C ALA A 72 -4.73 2.86 -11.43
N LEU A 73 -4.19 3.58 -12.43
CA LEU A 73 -3.06 3.09 -13.23
C LEU A 73 -1.80 2.90 -12.39
N TYR A 74 -1.58 3.76 -11.39
CA TYR A 74 -0.45 3.62 -10.47
C TYR A 74 -0.55 2.32 -9.65
N PHE A 75 -1.72 2.04 -9.07
CA PHE A 75 -1.93 0.83 -8.28
C PHE A 75 -1.89 -0.45 -9.12
N ILE A 76 -2.45 -0.42 -10.33
CA ILE A 76 -2.39 -1.55 -11.28
C ILE A 76 -0.93 -1.83 -11.67
N ALA A 77 -0.18 -0.81 -12.06
CA ALA A 77 1.23 -0.98 -12.41
C ALA A 77 2.08 -1.49 -11.22
N LEU A 78 1.82 -0.97 -10.02
CA LEU A 78 2.47 -1.42 -8.79
C LEU A 78 2.17 -2.89 -8.49
N MET A 79 0.93 -3.33 -8.68
CA MET A 79 0.52 -4.72 -8.48
C MET A 79 1.15 -5.65 -9.52
N THR A 80 1.16 -5.27 -10.79
CA THR A 80 1.74 -6.08 -11.87
C THR A 80 3.26 -6.21 -11.70
N PHE A 81 3.96 -5.09 -11.53
CA PHE A 81 5.41 -5.09 -11.41
C PHE A 81 5.88 -5.71 -10.08
N GLY A 82 5.23 -5.35 -8.97
CA GLY A 82 5.61 -5.85 -7.65
C GLY A 82 5.42 -7.36 -7.53
N ASN A 83 4.29 -7.90 -8.02
CA ASN A 83 4.10 -9.36 -8.02
C ASN A 83 5.09 -10.06 -8.93
N TYR A 84 5.37 -9.53 -10.13
CA TYR A 84 6.39 -10.10 -11.02
C TYR A 84 7.75 -10.19 -10.34
N VAL A 85 8.20 -9.12 -9.67
CA VAL A 85 9.45 -9.12 -8.91
C VAL A 85 9.41 -10.14 -7.77
N LEU A 86 8.34 -10.17 -6.97
CA LEU A 86 8.19 -11.13 -5.86
C LEU A 86 8.24 -12.59 -6.33
N PHE A 87 7.53 -12.92 -7.41
CA PHE A 87 7.54 -14.27 -7.98
C PHE A 87 8.93 -14.65 -8.50
N ASN A 88 9.61 -13.75 -9.20
CA ASN A 88 10.96 -14.02 -9.68
C ASN A 88 11.97 -14.22 -8.52
N LEU A 89 11.84 -13.44 -7.45
CA LEU A 89 12.67 -13.62 -6.24
C LEU A 89 12.36 -14.95 -5.54
N LEU A 90 11.09 -15.31 -5.40
CA LEU A 90 10.68 -16.60 -4.82
C LEU A 90 11.23 -17.77 -5.63
N VAL A 91 11.09 -17.74 -6.96
CA VAL A 91 11.62 -18.77 -7.86
C VAL A 91 13.14 -18.85 -7.75
N ALA A 92 13.85 -17.72 -7.71
CA ALA A 92 15.29 -17.72 -7.55
C ALA A 92 15.74 -18.39 -6.25
N ILE A 93 15.11 -18.05 -5.11
CA ILE A 93 15.43 -18.64 -3.80
C ILE A 93 15.11 -20.14 -3.78
N LEU A 94 13.98 -20.57 -4.37
CA LEU A 94 13.63 -21.98 -4.45
C LEU A 94 14.64 -22.78 -5.29
N VAL A 95 15.06 -22.24 -6.43
CA VAL A 95 16.06 -22.87 -7.30
C VAL A 95 17.41 -22.99 -6.60
N GLU A 96 17.85 -21.94 -5.90
CA GLU A 96 19.08 -21.95 -5.12
C GLU A 96 19.01 -22.97 -3.98
N GLY A 97 17.90 -22.99 -3.24
CA GLY A 97 17.64 -23.97 -2.18
C GLY A 97 17.74 -25.41 -2.68
N PHE A 98 17.04 -25.76 -3.76
CA PHE A 98 17.10 -27.12 -4.32
C PHE A 98 18.46 -27.47 -4.95
N SER A 99 19.18 -26.49 -5.50
CA SER A 99 20.52 -26.71 -6.06
C SER A 99 21.55 -27.03 -4.98
N SER A 100 21.43 -26.42 -3.80
CA SER A 100 22.31 -26.71 -2.66
C SER A 100 22.12 -28.09 -2.02
N GLU A 101 20.99 -28.76 -2.26
CA GLU A 101 20.72 -30.11 -1.69
C GLU A 101 21.21 -31.24 -2.60
N VAL A 102 21.55 -30.95 -3.86
CA VAL A 102 22.17 -31.91 -4.79
C VAL A 102 23.69 -31.82 -4.68
N CYS A 103 24.24 -32.29 -3.55
CA CYS A 103 25.66 -32.61 -3.48
C CYS A 103 25.94 -33.89 -4.30
N TYR A 104 26.52 -33.73 -5.49
CA TYR A 104 27.28 -34.82 -6.12
C TYR A 104 28.63 -34.95 -5.39
N PRO A 105 28.99 -36.12 -4.83
CA PRO A 105 30.34 -36.31 -4.33
C PRO A 105 31.33 -36.33 -5.52
N ALA A 106 32.44 -35.62 -5.32
CA ALA A 106 33.60 -35.60 -6.21
C ALA A 106 34.34 -36.94 -6.23
#